data_AF-U7QIT2-F1
#
_entry.id   AF-U7QIT2-F1
#
_cell.length_a   1.000
_cell.length_b   1.000
_cell.length_c   1.000
_cell.angle_alpha   90.00
_cell.angle_beta   90.00
_cell.angle_gamma   90.00
#
_symmetry.space_group_name_H-M   'P 1'
#
loop_
_entity.id
_entity.type
_entity.pdbx_description
1 polymer ?
#
loop_
_entity_poly.entity_id
_entity_poly.type
_entity_poly.pdbx_seq_one_letter_code
_entity_poly.pdbx_strand_id
1 'polypeptide(L)'
;MSNREGFTSGLMIGATLGSLIGGVLGVVLTSRMSGENLNNQLMEPKKAKNKSNQPDAENMEMARLSLEDKIAQLNQAIDDVRQQLGSVNGVTPENSESLREDV
;
A
#
# COMPACT_ATOMS: atom_id res chain seq x y z
N MET A 1 -18.60 -23.53 32.48
CA MET A 1 -17.96 -23.23 31.18
C MET A 1 -18.13 -21.73 30.92
N SER A 2 -17.20 -20.88 31.38
CA SER A 2 -17.36 -19.40 31.35
C SER A 2 -16.26 -18.64 30.58
N ASN A 3 -15.29 -19.34 29.99
CA ASN A 3 -14.24 -18.69 29.19
C ASN A 3 -14.72 -18.28 27.77
N ARG A 4 -15.96 -18.63 27.40
CA ARG A 4 -16.52 -18.37 26.07
C ARG A 4 -17.20 -17.00 25.96
N GLU A 5 -17.59 -16.41 27.10
CA GLU A 5 -18.29 -15.12 27.18
C GLU A 5 -17.37 -13.94 26.82
N GLY A 6 -16.11 -13.97 27.24
CA GLY A 6 -15.13 -12.90 26.94
C GLY A 6 -14.67 -12.87 25.48
N PHE A 7 -14.42 -14.04 24.88
CA PHE A 7 -14.01 -14.12 23.47
C PHE A 7 -15.15 -13.72 22.52
N THR A 8 -16.37 -14.17 22.79
CA THR A 8 -17.52 -13.90 21.91
C THR A 8 -17.90 -12.42 21.92
N SER A 9 -17.85 -11.77 23.09
CA SER A 9 -18.11 -10.33 23.19
C SER A 9 -17.00 -9.51 22.52
N GLY A 10 -15.73 -9.87 22.71
CA GLY A 10 -14.60 -9.24 22.02
C GLY A 10 -14.65 -9.40 20.51
N LEU A 11 -15.01 -10.60 20.01
CA LEU A 11 -15.20 -10.86 18.58
C LEU A 11 -16.34 -10.02 18.01
N MET A 12 -17.48 -9.90 18.69
CA MET A 12 -18.62 -9.13 18.19
C MET A 12 -18.29 -7.63 18.07
N ILE A 13 -17.62 -7.06 19.07
CA ILE A 13 -17.14 -5.67 19.04
C ILE A 13 -16.07 -5.48 17.97
N GLY A 14 -15.14 -6.43 17.85
CA GLY A 14 -14.10 -6.41 16.82
C GLY A 14 -14.69 -6.56 15.41
N ALA A 15 -15.73 -7.36 15.23
CA ALA A 15 -16.39 -7.58 13.95
C ALA A 15 -17.20 -6.35 13.51
N THR A 16 -17.89 -5.66 14.42
CA THR A 16 -18.58 -4.42 14.05
C THR A 16 -17.59 -3.35 13.60
N LEU A 17 -16.50 -3.16 14.35
CA LEU A 17 -15.46 -2.20 13.99
C LEU A 17 -14.69 -2.61 12.73
N GLY A 18 -14.32 -3.89 12.62
CA GLY A 18 -13.64 -4.46 11.47
C GLY A 18 -14.50 -4.44 10.20
N SER A 19 -15.83 -4.57 10.33
CA SER A 19 -16.77 -4.51 9.20
C SER A 19 -16.90 -3.10 8.63
N LEU A 20 -16.79 -2.05 9.45
CA LEU A 20 -16.79 -0.66 8.96
C LEU A 20 -15.58 -0.42 8.05
N ILE A 21 -14.39 -0.83 8.51
CA ILE A 21 -13.12 -0.65 7.79
C ILE A 21 -13.05 -1.59 6.57
N GLY A 22 -13.34 -2.88 6.80
CA GLY A 22 -13.34 -3.91 5.78
C GLY A 22 -14.43 -3.72 4.72
N GLY A 23 -15.55 -3.07 5.07
CA GLY A 23 -16.62 -2.74 4.13
C GLY A 23 -16.17 -1.70 3.09
N VAL A 24 -15.52 -0.62 3.53
CA VAL A 24 -14.98 0.40 2.62
C VAL A 24 -13.89 -0.19 1.72
N LEU A 25 -12.95 -0.95 2.31
CA LEU A 25 -11.89 -1.62 1.56
C LEU A 25 -12.44 -2.68 0.59
N GLY A 26 -13.49 -3.38 1.01
CA GLY A 26 -14.20 -4.38 0.20
C GLY A 26 -14.88 -3.77 -1.01
N VAL A 27 -15.54 -2.62 -0.88
CA VAL A 27 -16.16 -1.91 -2.02
C VAL A 27 -15.09 -1.50 -3.04
N VAL A 28 -13.96 -0.94 -2.59
CA VAL A 28 -12.88 -0.53 -3.51
C VAL A 28 -12.27 -1.72 -4.24
N LEU A 29 -12.01 -2.81 -3.54
CA LEU A 29 -11.43 -4.02 -4.15
C LEU A 29 -12.43 -4.71 -5.09
N THR A 30 -13.70 -4.78 -4.68
CA THR A 30 -14.76 -5.34 -5.54
C THR A 30 -15.03 -4.44 -6.73
N SER A 31 -14.96 -3.11 -6.65
CA SER A 31 -15.07 -2.24 -7.84
C SER A 31 -14.02 -2.54 -8.90
N ARG A 32 -12.81 -2.96 -8.49
CA ARG A 32 -11.75 -3.39 -9.43
C ARG A 32 -12.03 -4.75 -10.07
N MET A 33 -12.73 -5.67 -9.38
CA MET A 33 -13.09 -7.00 -9.90
C MET A 33 -14.50 -7.06 -10.55
N SER A 34 -15.39 -6.12 -10.21
CA SER A 34 -16.80 -6.08 -10.62
C SER A 34 -17.03 -5.40 -11.96
N GLY A 35 -15.98 -4.75 -12.52
CA GLY A 35 -15.99 -4.29 -13.90
C GLY A 35 -16.27 -5.42 -14.91
N GLU A 36 -16.20 -6.70 -14.48
CA GLU A 36 -16.41 -7.84 -15.38
C GLU A 36 -17.67 -8.71 -15.09
N ASN A 37 -18.26 -8.77 -13.88
CA ASN A 37 -19.21 -9.87 -13.56
C ASN A 37 -20.25 -9.66 -12.41
N LEU A 38 -20.80 -8.47 -12.14
CA LEU A 38 -21.71 -8.26 -10.97
C LEU A 38 -23.15 -7.80 -11.23
N ASN A 39 -23.69 -7.98 -12.44
CA ASN A 39 -25.13 -7.77 -12.69
C ASN A 39 -25.99 -9.05 -12.57
N ASN A 40 -25.40 -10.26 -12.57
CA ASN A 40 -26.16 -11.48 -12.88
C ASN A 40 -26.20 -12.58 -11.80
N GLN A 41 -25.82 -12.35 -10.54
CA GLN A 41 -25.67 -13.45 -9.56
C GLN A 41 -26.41 -13.30 -8.22
N LEU A 42 -27.46 -12.47 -8.14
CA LEU A 42 -28.42 -12.59 -7.03
C LEU A 42 -29.72 -13.32 -7.42
N MET A 43 -29.91 -13.65 -8.69
CA MET A 43 -30.98 -14.55 -9.13
C MET A 43 -30.46 -15.42 -10.27
N GLU A 44 -30.66 -16.73 -10.14
CA GLU A 44 -30.54 -17.76 -11.18
C GLU A 44 -29.22 -18.58 -11.23
N PRO A 45 -29.25 -19.90 -10.91
CA PRO A 45 -28.17 -20.81 -11.24
C PRO A 45 -28.30 -21.18 -12.72
N LYS A 46 -27.72 -20.39 -13.62
CA LYS A 46 -27.56 -20.80 -15.03
C LYS A 46 -26.21 -20.42 -15.60
N LYS A 47 -25.59 -21.47 -16.14
CA LYS A 47 -24.56 -21.53 -17.19
C LYS A 47 -24.36 -20.24 -18.00
N ALA A 48 -23.09 -19.92 -18.22
CA ALA A 48 -22.49 -19.19 -19.35
C ALA A 48 -21.41 -18.28 -18.77
N LYS A 49 -20.27 -17.98 -19.39
CA LYS A 49 -19.75 -18.23 -20.74
C LYS A 49 -18.27 -17.92 -20.59
N ASN A 50 -17.40 -18.67 -21.24
CA ASN A 50 -16.03 -18.24 -21.50
C ASN A 50 -16.08 -16.84 -22.15
N LYS A 51 -15.72 -15.80 -21.40
CA LYS A 51 -15.48 -14.46 -21.92
C LYS A 51 -13.98 -14.23 -21.83
N SER A 52 -13.42 -14.00 -23.00
CA SER A 52 -12.00 -13.87 -23.30
C SER A 52 -11.29 -12.87 -22.39
N ASN A 53 -10.29 -13.37 -21.67
CA ASN A 53 -9.22 -12.66 -21.01
C ASN A 53 -8.38 -11.89 -22.05
N GLN A 54 -8.87 -10.73 -22.51
CA GLN A 54 -8.05 -9.75 -23.21
C GLN A 54 -7.57 -8.74 -22.16
N PRO A 55 -6.26 -8.68 -21.85
CA PRO A 55 -5.77 -7.68 -20.91
C PRO A 55 -5.93 -6.30 -21.56
N ASP A 56 -6.78 -5.46 -20.96
CA ASP A 56 -6.96 -4.07 -21.35
C ASP A 56 -5.59 -3.37 -21.37
N ALA A 57 -5.08 -3.06 -22.56
CA ALA A 57 -3.79 -2.39 -22.74
C ALA A 57 -3.73 -1.06 -21.97
N GLU A 58 -4.88 -0.39 -21.83
CA GLU A 58 -5.05 0.83 -21.05
C GLU A 58 -4.82 0.62 -19.54
N ASN A 59 -5.26 -0.53 -19.00
CA ASN A 59 -5.00 -0.89 -17.60
C ASN A 59 -3.51 -1.20 -17.35
N MET A 60 -2.82 -1.77 -18.35
CA MET A 60 -1.37 -1.99 -18.28
C MET A 60 -0.59 -0.67 -18.36
N GLU A 61 -1.04 0.30 -19.16
CA GLU A 61 -0.41 1.61 -19.26
C GLU A 61 -0.62 2.45 -17.99
N MET A 62 -1.82 2.44 -17.41
CA MET A 62 -2.06 3.07 -16.11
C MET A 62 -1.23 2.43 -14.99
N ALA A 63 -1.11 1.10 -14.98
CA ALA A 63 -0.26 0.41 -14.01
C ALA A 63 1.21 0.82 -14.19
N ARG A 64 1.68 0.98 -15.43
CA ARG A 64 3.03 1.45 -15.74
C ARG A 64 3.27 2.87 -15.22
N LEU A 65 2.38 3.82 -15.52
CA LEU A 65 2.50 5.21 -15.05
C LEU A 65 2.49 5.29 -13.51
N SER A 66 1.65 4.49 -12.85
CA SER A 66 1.61 4.42 -11.39
C SER A 66 2.91 3.85 -10.79
N LEU A 67 3.58 2.92 -11.49
CA LEU A 67 4.88 2.42 -11.07
C LEU A 67 5.97 3.48 -11.26
N GLU A 68 5.94 4.24 -12.35
CA GLU A 68 6.89 5.34 -12.61
C GLU A 68 6.81 6.43 -11.52
N ASP A 69 5.61 6.82 -11.10
CA ASP A 69 5.42 7.80 -10.01
C ASP A 69 5.94 7.28 -8.66
N LYS A 70 5.68 6.00 -8.35
CA LYS A 70 6.20 5.35 -7.12
C LYS A 70 7.72 5.27 -7.11
N ILE A 71 8.36 5.07 -8.25
CA ILE A 71 9.83 5.07 -8.36
C ILE A 71 10.37 6.48 -8.10
N ALA A 72 9.74 7.52 -8.63
CA ALA A 72 10.13 8.91 -8.36
C ALA A 72 10.02 9.25 -6.87
N GLN A 73 8.90 8.89 -6.24
CA GLN A 73 8.71 9.07 -4.79
C GLN A 73 9.76 8.33 -3.98
N LEU A 74 10.07 7.08 -4.35
CA LEU A 74 11.08 6.30 -3.65
C LEU A 74 12.47 6.91 -3.79
N ASN A 75 12.85 7.36 -4.99
CA ASN A 75 14.14 8.03 -5.21
C ASN A 75 14.28 9.29 -4.35
N GLN A 76 13.22 10.11 -4.28
CA GLN A 76 13.20 11.29 -3.43
C GLN A 76 13.35 10.92 -1.94
N ALA A 77 12.62 9.91 -1.46
CA ALA A 77 12.73 9.45 -0.08
C ALA A 77 14.12 8.88 0.24
N ILE A 78 14.77 8.20 -0.72
CA ILE A 78 16.15 7.72 -0.59
C ILE A 78 17.12 8.90 -0.47
N ASP A 79 16.96 9.94 -1.29
CA ASP A 79 17.81 11.14 -1.23
C ASP A 79 17.64 11.87 0.11
N ASP A 80 16.42 11.99 0.62
CA ASP A 80 16.14 12.58 1.93
C ASP A 80 16.82 11.79 3.06
N VAL A 81 16.72 10.45 3.05
CA VAL A 81 17.38 9.59 4.04
C VAL A 81 18.91 9.69 3.91
N ARG A 82 19.44 9.72 2.69
CA ARG A 82 20.88 9.88 2.45
C ARG A 82 21.39 11.22 2.97
N GLN A 83 20.65 12.31 2.78
CA GLN A 83 21.01 13.62 3.33
C GLN A 83 20.96 13.63 4.86
N GLN A 84 19.96 13.00 5.47
CA GLN A 84 19.88 12.87 6.92
C GLN A 84 21.06 12.06 7.48
N LEU A 85 21.38 10.91 6.86
CA LEU A 85 22.51 10.07 7.24
C LEU A 85 23.88 10.73 6.98
N GLY A 86 24.02 11.46 5.87
CA GLY A 86 25.22 12.23 5.56
C GLY A 86 25.42 13.41 6.52
N SER A 87 24.33 14.07 6.93
CA SER A 87 24.38 15.18 7.89
C SER A 87 24.74 14.71 9.30
N VAL A 88 24.25 13.55 9.75
CA VAL A 88 24.62 13.00 11.07
C VAL A 88 26.04 12.41 11.11
N ASN A 89 26.60 12.02 9.96
CA ASN A 89 27.97 11.51 9.85
C ASN A 89 28.97 12.59 9.35
N GLY A 90 28.54 13.85 9.24
CA GLY A 90 29.21 14.94 8.53
C GLY A 90 29.87 16.02 9.40
N VAL A 91 30.28 15.70 10.62
CA VAL A 91 31.26 16.47 11.42
C VAL A 91 32.21 15.44 12.01
N THR A 92 33.30 15.06 11.34
CA THR A 92 34.62 15.72 11.40
C THR A 92 35.49 15.09 10.29
N PRO A 93 36.01 15.86 9.32
CA PRO A 93 37.39 16.34 9.39
C PRO A 93 37.46 17.84 9.07
N GLU A 94 38.66 18.44 9.07
CA GLU A 94 38.95 19.88 8.82
C GLU A 94 39.12 20.76 10.09
N ASN A 95 39.72 20.24 11.17
CA ASN A 95 40.41 21.12 12.13
C ASN A 95 41.73 20.52 12.65
N SER A 96 42.67 20.26 11.74
CA SER A 96 44.03 19.86 12.13
C SER A 96 45.14 20.32 11.17
N GLU A 97 44.96 21.42 10.43
CA GLU A 97 45.99 22.03 9.58
C GLU A 97 45.95 23.58 9.67
N SER A 98 45.98 24.13 10.90
CA SER A 98 46.29 25.56 11.10
C SER A 98 47.13 25.86 12.36
N LEU A 99 47.69 24.84 13.02
CA LEU A 99 48.58 24.99 14.19
C LEU A 99 50.08 24.93 13.82
N ARG A 100 50.46 25.52 12.69
CA ARG A 100 51.86 25.81 12.35
C ARG A 100 52.01 27.16 11.67
N GLU A 101 51.52 28.20 12.32
CA GLU A 101 52.15 29.52 12.23
C GLU A 101 52.41 29.98 13.67
N ASP A 102 53.57 30.59 13.88
CA ASP A 102 54.20 31.01 15.14
C ASP A 102 55.00 29.95 15.92
N VAL A 103 56.29 29.77 15.57
CA VAL A 103 57.48 30.34 16.28
C VAL A 103 58.67 30.39 15.32
#